data_AF-A0A8T3W8A9-F1
#
_entry.id   AF-A0A8T3W8A9-F1
#
_cell.length_a   1.000
_cell.length_b   1.000
_cell.length_c   1.000
_cell.angle_alpha   90.00
_cell.angle_beta   90.00
_cell.angle_gamma   90.00
#
_symmetry.space_group_name_H-M   'P 1'
#
loop_
_entity.id
_entity.type
_entity.pdbx_description
1 polymer ?
#
loop_
_entity_poly.entity_id
_entity_poly.type
_entity_poly.pdbx_seq_one_letter_code
_entity_poly.pdbx_strand_id
1 'polypeptide(L)' 'MGIVNITRKGFKCERCEHEWIPNDIKQEPTVCPKCKSPYWNKPRKNNKGK' A
#
# COMPACT_ATOMS: atom_id res chain seq x y z
N MET A 1 -16.49 9.48 -28.26
CA MET A 1 -16.21 9.28 -26.82
C MET A 1 -14.78 8.81 -26.71
N GLY A 2 -13.88 9.64 -26.16
CA GLY A 2 -12.45 9.34 -26.09
C GLY A 2 -12.10 8.57 -24.82
N ILE A 3 -11.28 7.54 -24.94
CA ILE A 3 -10.72 6.81 -23.80
C ILE A 3 -9.49 7.60 -23.32
N VAL A 4 -9.42 7.87 -22.01
CA VAL A 4 -8.29 8.54 -21.38
C VAL A 4 -7.70 7.66 -20.29
N ASN A 5 -6.38 7.69 -20.16
CA ASN A 5 -5.65 6.96 -19.12
C ASN A 5 -5.57 7.82 -17.86
N ILE A 6 -6.08 7.31 -16.73
CA ILE A 6 -6.11 8.02 -15.45
C ILE A 6 -5.11 7.35 -14.51
N THR A 7 -4.05 8.06 -14.14
CA THR A 7 -3.06 7.58 -13.16
C THR A 7 -3.53 7.89 -11.75
N ARG A 8 -3.82 6.87 -10.94
CA ARG A 8 -4.28 7.02 -9.55
C ARG A 8 -3.20 6.56 -8.57
N LYS A 9 -2.99 7.30 -7.48
CA LYS A 9 -2.05 6.90 -6.42
C LYS A 9 -2.69 5.81 -5.55
N GLY A 10 -1.91 4.79 -5.23
CA GLY A 10 -2.29 3.68 -4.36
C GLY A 10 -1.24 3.45 -3.27
N PHE A 11 -1.58 2.57 -2.33
CA PHE A 11 -0.68 2.13 -1.27
C PHE A 11 -0.33 0.66 -1.48
N LYS A 12 0.92 0.31 -1.17
CA LYS A 12 1.43 -1.06 -1.20
C LYS A 12 1.87 -1.46 0.20
N CYS A 13 1.47 -2.66 0.63
CA CYS A 13 1.93 -3.22 1.89
C CYS A 13 3.25 -3.95 1.70
N GLU A 14 4.30 -3.51 2.38
CA GLU A 14 5.64 -4.11 2.40
C GLU A 14 5.70 -5.47 3.14
N ARG A 15 4.59 -5.94 3.73
CA ARG A 15 4.53 -7.22 4.47
C ARG A 15 3.83 -8.34 3.74
N CYS A 16 2.73 -8.03 3.07
CA CYS A 16 1.88 -9.00 2.36
C CYS A 16 1.76 -8.69 0.87
N GLU A 17 2.49 -7.67 0.40
CA GLU A 17 2.58 -7.22 -0.98
C GLU A 17 1.23 -6.87 -1.61
N HIS A 18 0.23 -6.61 -0.77
CA HIS A 18 -1.08 -6.20 -1.24
C HIS A 18 -1.05 -4.73 -1.65
N GLU A 19 -1.56 -4.45 -2.84
CA GLU A 19 -1.73 -3.12 -3.39
C GLU A 19 -3.21 -2.75 -3.32
N TRP A 20 -3.51 -1.56 -2.79
CA TRP A 20 -4.88 -1.06 -2.75
C TRP A 20 -4.92 0.42 -3.07
N ILE A 21 -6.06 0.85 -3.62
CA ILE A 21 -6.28 2.24 -3.98
C ILE A 21 -7.23 2.83 -2.93
N PRO A 22 -6.79 3.79 -2.11
CA PRO A 22 -7.66 4.42 -1.13
C PRO A 22 -8.73 5.27 -1.83
N ASN A 23 -9.89 5.39 -1.19
CA ASN A 23 -10.92 6.30 -1.66
C ASN A 23 -10.50 7.76 -1.46
N ASP A 24 -9.81 8.05 -0.35
CA ASP A 24 -9.28 9.38 -0.04
C ASP A 24 -7.75 9.33 0.04
N ILE A 25 -7.08 10.01 -0.88
CA ILE A 25 -5.61 10.06 -0.95
C ILE A 25 -5.00 10.94 0.14
N LYS A 26 -5.79 11.86 0.73
CA LYS A 26 -5.31 12.67 1.86
C LYS A 26 -5.29 11.87 3.16
N GLN A 27 -6.10 10.82 3.26
CA GLN A 27 -6.07 9.92 4.42
C GLN A 27 -5.11 8.77 4.17
N GLU A 28 -3.96 8.84 4.82
CA GLU A 28 -3.03 7.71 4.87
C GLU A 28 -3.69 6.55 5.63
N PRO A 29 -3.74 5.34 5.05
CA PRO A 29 -4.33 4.20 5.70
C PRO A 29 -3.54 3.87 6.96
N THR A 30 -4.23 3.69 8.08
CA THR A 30 -3.58 3.32 9.34
C THR A 30 -3.21 1.84 9.36
N VAL A 31 -3.90 1.01 8.57
CA VAL A 31 -3.76 -0.45 8.54
C VAL A 31 -3.89 -0.99 7.12
N CYS A 32 -3.20 -2.10 6.81
CA CYS A 32 -3.42 -2.81 5.54
C CYS A 32 -4.79 -3.52 5.56
N PRO A 33 -5.63 -3.39 4.52
CA PRO A 33 -6.95 -4.04 4.48
C PRO A 33 -6.89 -5.58 4.43
N LYS A 34 -5.79 -6.15 3.90
CA LYS A 34 -5.64 -7.61 3.76
C LYS A 34 -5.14 -8.28 5.05
N CYS A 35 -4.02 -7.82 5.58
CA CYS A 35 -3.40 -8.43 6.76
C CYS A 35 -3.71 -7.72 8.08
N LYS A 36 -4.47 -6.61 8.03
CA LYS A 36 -4.83 -5.75 9.18
C LYS A 36 -3.63 -5.22 9.96
N SER A 37 -2.44 -5.25 9.36
CA SER A 37 -1.21 -4.81 9.99
C SER A 37 -1.09 -3.29 9.92
N PRO A 38 -0.90 -2.58 11.06
CA PRO A 38 -0.70 -1.13 11.05
C PRO A 38 0.62 -0.70 10.41
N TYR A 39 1.61 -1.57 10.46
CA TYR A 39 2.94 -1.32 9.90
C TYR A 39 3.07 -1.77 8.43
N TRP A 40 2.05 -1.51 7.63
CA TRP A 40 2.04 -1.91 6.22
C TRP A 40 3.11 -1.18 5.41
N ASN A 41 3.48 0.03 5.83
CA ASN A 41 4.51 0.88 5.23
C ASN A 41 5.94 0.59 5.73
N LYS A 42 6.10 -0.40 6.61
CA LYS A 42 7.42 -0.77 7.14
C LYS A 42 7.81 -2.13 6.58
N PRO A 43 8.96 -2.23 5.87
CA PRO A 43 9.49 -3.53 5.51
C PRO A 43 9.75 -4.33 6.78
N ARG A 44 9.55 -5.65 6.71
CA ARG A 44 10.04 -6.52 7.77
C ARG A 44 11.54 -6.32 7.84
N LYS A 45 12.09 -6.03 9.03
CA LYS A 45 13.53 -6.03 9.25
C LYS A 45 14.03 -7.43 8.93
N ASN A 46 14.39 -7.69 7.67
CA ASN A 46 15.08 -8.90 7.32
C ASN A 46 16.50 -8.68 7.78
N ASN A 47 16.86 -9.36 8.86
CA ASN A 47 18.19 -9.37 9.43
C ASN A 47 19.11 -10.12 8.45
N LYS A 48 19.44 -9.50 7.31
CA LYS A 48 20.51 -9.99 6.43
C LYS A 48 21.82 -9.43 6.95
N GLY A 49 22.29 -10.00 8.04
CA GLY A 49 23.72 -10.12 8.26
C GLY A 49 24.24 -11.17 7.29
N LYS A 50 25.05 -10.76 6.32
CA LYS A 50 26.02 -11.64 5.67
C LYS A 50 27.16 -10.79 5.12
#